data_AF-A0A1Y1JVZ7-F1
#
_entry.id   AF-A0A1Y1JVZ7-F1
#
_cell.length_a   1.000
_cell.length_b   1.000
_cell.length_c   1.000
_cell.angle_alpha   90.00
_cell.angle_beta   90.00
_cell.angle_gamma   90.00
#
_symmetry.space_group_name_H-M   'P 1'
#
loop_
_entity.id
_entity.type
_entity.pdbx_description
1 polymer ?
#
loop_
_entity_poly.entity_id
_entity_poly.type
_entity_poly.pdbx_seq_one_letter_code
_entity_poly.pdbx_strand_id
1 'polypeptide(L)'
;MYSSHSSAYLPVVSLLHKAYPPNDEGSVESYWEMLCEYKDGYRHAARLWKEVEPLYNMLHEFVRIRIQKYYKIADNYTSIPVYLLGSNFGTDWSAIANIILPHPQLYKEIEEALKGQSVEQLFRLAEMSTRELRLGSLGKQFWKKSIFNHSNCELHLFSNCAEKYTEAVTCAKVDLSSYMDIHDAAINIALRNQDYSSLARRDLRFSAVDEALQGLGSMIALDNLPANGFVPKDAWTSFGDETERKNAALLLTAIRTLPKLPYYLLSDVTRLHHLDNQQDNFIQGWWSNRKKWQGVQGNSNTEADFLGDHFISLNKPYLSKFLGIFLQFQLLERFSYYEDHENIVNRIKNAKNFRTFIKNRPNRDWAELVDFHYGISEISSDSLLNYFNPLKTYLKEAPFDFIPSDISLTTESETLATDTTNTVSNLEAQNISQPATAPSGLVDANSKHAGISNSTIWVIVGVVFVAILGVVTFLIVRKVKKRKRRTNNRRFET
;
A
#
# COMPACT_ATOMS: atom_id res chain seq x y z
N MET A 1 0.36 -13.53 -22.48
CA MET A 1 -0.78 -12.60 -22.32
C MET A 1 -0.37 -11.13 -22.47
N TYR A 2 0.79 -10.69 -21.95
CA TYR A 2 1.21 -9.28 -22.00
C TYR A 2 1.76 -8.77 -23.36
N SER A 3 2.18 -9.64 -24.29
CA SER A 3 2.81 -9.19 -25.54
C SER A 3 1.87 -8.48 -26.51
N SER A 4 0.55 -8.71 -26.44
CA SER A 4 -0.44 -7.98 -27.24
C SER A 4 -0.83 -6.62 -26.65
N HIS A 5 -0.57 -6.41 -25.35
CA HIS A 5 -0.95 -5.19 -24.63
C HIS A 5 0.19 -4.17 -24.59
N SER A 6 1.45 -4.61 -24.74
CA SER A 6 2.61 -3.71 -24.78
C SER A 6 2.59 -2.77 -25.99
N SER A 7 2.05 -3.21 -27.12
CA SER A 7 1.91 -2.38 -28.33
C SER A 7 0.90 -1.23 -28.16
N ALA A 8 -0.09 -1.38 -27.28
CA ALA A 8 -1.10 -0.37 -27.00
C ALA A 8 -0.68 0.60 -25.88
N TYR A 9 0.15 0.15 -24.93
CA TYR A 9 0.54 0.94 -23.75
C TYR A 9 1.35 2.20 -24.11
N LEU A 10 2.43 2.07 -24.88
CA LEU A 10 3.30 3.22 -25.19
C LEU A 10 2.57 4.35 -25.96
N PRO A 11 1.72 4.04 -26.97
CA PRO A 11 0.85 5.04 -27.57
C PRO A 11 -0.03 5.77 -26.56
N VAL A 12 -0.64 5.07 -25.59
CA VAL A 12 -1.46 5.70 -24.55
C VAL A 12 -0.63 6.63 -23.66
N VAL A 13 0.57 6.19 -23.24
CA VAL A 13 1.48 7.03 -22.44
C VAL A 13 1.85 8.31 -23.19
N SER A 14 2.15 8.24 -24.49
CA SER A 14 2.49 9.42 -25.30
C SER A 14 1.36 10.46 -25.40
N LEU A 15 0.09 10.06 -25.19
CA LEU A 15 -1.03 11.00 -25.17
C LEU A 15 -1.02 11.91 -23.94
N LEU A 16 -0.26 11.58 -22.89
CA LEU A 16 -0.17 12.41 -21.69
C LEU A 16 0.37 13.81 -21.99
N HIS A 17 1.34 13.93 -22.90
CA HIS A 17 1.83 15.22 -23.39
C HIS A 17 0.74 16.07 -24.06
N LYS A 18 -0.25 15.42 -24.69
CA LYS A 18 -1.38 16.12 -25.33
C LYS A 18 -2.52 16.42 -24.36
N ALA A 19 -2.72 15.54 -23.37
CA ALA A 19 -3.78 15.69 -22.37
C ALA A 19 -3.47 16.80 -21.36
N TYR A 20 -2.19 17.16 -21.22
CA TYR A 20 -1.76 18.24 -20.36
C TYR A 20 -2.10 19.61 -20.98
N PRO A 21 -3.03 20.39 -20.40
CA PRO A 21 -3.34 21.74 -20.89
C PRO A 21 -2.16 22.68 -20.58
N PRO A 22 -1.93 23.74 -21.37
CA PRO A 22 -0.95 24.80 -21.09
C PRO A 22 -1.37 25.71 -19.90
N ASN A 23 -1.79 25.11 -18.78
CA ASN A 23 -2.09 25.81 -17.54
C ASN A 23 -0.93 25.59 -16.56
N ASP A 24 -0.03 26.57 -16.49
CA ASP A 24 0.97 26.88 -15.47
C ASP A 24 2.00 25.83 -15.00
N GLU A 25 1.87 24.53 -15.28
CA GLU A 25 2.94 23.56 -14.99
C GLU A 25 3.64 23.07 -16.26
N GLY A 26 4.97 23.02 -16.23
CA GLY A 26 5.78 22.95 -17.45
C GLY A 26 5.92 21.57 -18.09
N SER A 27 5.55 20.48 -17.39
CA SER A 27 5.79 19.09 -17.84
C SER A 27 4.86 18.05 -17.18
N VAL A 28 4.88 16.82 -17.69
CA VAL A 28 4.20 15.68 -17.03
C VAL A 28 4.79 15.42 -15.64
N GLU A 29 6.10 15.63 -15.47
CA GLU A 29 6.79 15.54 -14.18
C GLU A 29 6.19 16.52 -13.17
N SER A 30 6.08 17.81 -13.52
CA SER A 30 5.50 18.80 -12.61
C SER A 30 4.05 18.48 -12.26
N TYR A 31 3.27 18.00 -13.25
CA TYR A 31 1.90 17.57 -13.01
C TYR A 31 1.81 16.42 -12.00
N TRP A 32 2.67 15.41 -12.11
CA TRP A 32 2.75 14.30 -11.15
C TRP A 32 3.18 14.77 -9.76
N GLU A 33 4.11 15.72 -9.68
CA GLU A 33 4.51 16.36 -8.42
C GLU A 33 3.35 17.15 -7.78
N MET A 34 2.55 17.86 -8.58
CA MET A 34 1.35 18.55 -8.12
C MET A 34 0.28 17.59 -7.61
N LEU A 35 0.06 16.47 -8.31
CA LEU A 35 -0.85 15.42 -7.83
C LEU A 35 -0.38 14.82 -6.50
N CYS A 36 0.93 14.75 -6.27
CA CYS A 36 1.53 14.30 -5.02
C CYS A 36 1.68 15.43 -3.98
N GLU A 37 1.32 16.67 -4.31
CA GLU A 37 1.46 17.86 -3.47
C GLU A 37 2.87 18.06 -2.92
N TYR A 38 3.88 17.77 -3.74
CA TYR A 38 5.27 17.82 -3.34
C TYR A 38 6.16 18.30 -4.47
N LYS A 39 6.38 19.62 -4.49
CA LYS A 39 7.19 20.30 -5.50
C LYS A 39 8.65 19.83 -5.45
N ASP A 40 9.27 19.66 -6.63
CA ASP A 40 10.64 19.13 -6.78
C ASP A 40 10.80 17.73 -6.16
N GLY A 41 9.69 16.99 -6.04
CA GLY A 41 9.63 15.71 -5.37
C GLY A 41 10.49 14.64 -6.01
N TYR A 42 10.62 14.59 -7.34
CA TYR A 42 11.50 13.60 -7.98
C TYR A 42 12.97 13.87 -7.71
N ARG A 43 13.36 15.15 -7.70
CA ARG A 43 14.72 15.57 -7.31
C ARG A 43 15.02 15.20 -5.87
N HIS A 44 14.06 15.41 -4.97
CA HIS A 44 14.22 15.04 -3.58
C HIS A 44 14.26 13.51 -3.41
N ALA A 45 13.38 12.75 -4.08
CA ALA A 45 13.38 11.30 -4.07
C ALA A 45 14.72 10.72 -4.53
N ALA A 46 15.36 11.31 -5.55
CA ALA A 46 16.69 10.91 -6.01
C ALA A 46 17.79 11.15 -4.97
N ARG A 47 17.69 12.20 -4.12
CA ARG A 47 18.61 12.42 -2.99
C ARG A 47 18.41 11.35 -1.90
N LEU A 48 17.16 11.14 -1.49
CA LEU A 48 16.79 10.14 -0.48
C LEU A 48 17.22 8.73 -0.90
N TRP A 49 17.08 8.38 -2.18
CA TRP A 49 17.57 7.10 -2.70
C TRP A 49 19.08 6.95 -2.50
N LYS A 50 19.89 7.96 -2.86
CA LYS A 50 21.35 7.89 -2.69
C LYS A 50 21.78 7.70 -1.23
N GLU A 51 21.01 8.23 -0.28
CA GLU A 51 21.28 8.09 1.16
C GLU A 51 20.97 6.67 1.67
N VAL A 52 19.91 6.03 1.16
CA VAL A 52 19.48 4.70 1.57
C VAL A 52 20.09 3.57 0.75
N GLU A 53 20.54 3.85 -0.48
CA GLU A 53 21.15 2.88 -1.42
C GLU A 53 22.25 2.02 -0.77
N PRO A 54 23.16 2.53 0.08
CA PRO A 54 24.13 1.69 0.77
C PRO A 54 23.50 0.62 1.68
N LEU A 55 22.43 0.95 2.41
CA LEU A 55 21.70 -0.01 3.24
C LEU A 55 20.97 -1.03 2.36
N TYR A 56 20.34 -0.58 1.28
CA TYR A 56 19.68 -1.47 0.32
C TYR A 56 20.66 -2.47 -0.29
N ASN A 57 21.85 -2.01 -0.71
CA ASN A 57 22.88 -2.85 -1.31
C ASN A 57 23.38 -3.91 -0.34
N MET A 58 23.54 -3.58 0.95
CA MET A 58 23.89 -4.57 1.98
C MET A 58 22.80 -5.66 2.11
N LEU A 59 21.52 -5.24 2.14
CA LEU A 59 20.40 -6.20 2.20
C LEU A 59 20.33 -7.05 0.93
N HIS A 60 20.47 -6.43 -0.24
CA HIS A 60 20.45 -7.11 -1.54
C HIS A 60 21.56 -8.15 -1.64
N GLU A 61 22.80 -7.78 -1.28
CA GLU A 61 23.92 -8.70 -1.28
C GLU A 61 23.68 -9.89 -0.35
N PHE A 62 23.21 -9.62 0.88
CA PHE A 62 22.87 -10.66 1.84
C PHE A 62 21.83 -11.64 1.29
N VAL A 63 20.72 -11.12 0.75
CA VAL A 63 19.63 -11.95 0.21
C VAL A 63 20.07 -12.70 -1.05
N ARG A 64 20.82 -12.05 -1.94
CA ARG A 64 21.36 -12.67 -3.17
C ARG A 64 22.23 -13.88 -2.83
N ILE A 65 23.17 -13.74 -1.89
CA ILE A 65 24.06 -14.83 -1.49
C ILE A 65 23.28 -15.98 -0.85
N ARG A 66 22.31 -15.68 0.02
CA ARG A 66 21.42 -16.68 0.63
C ARG A 66 20.64 -17.48 -0.42
N ILE A 67 20.06 -16.79 -1.41
CA ILE A 67 19.36 -17.42 -2.55
C ILE A 67 20.32 -18.30 -3.36
N GLN A 68 21.51 -17.79 -3.70
CA GLN A 68 22.51 -18.55 -4.47
C GLN A 68 22.90 -19.84 -3.76
N LYS A 69 23.17 -19.79 -2.45
CA LYS A 69 23.50 -20.97 -1.65
C LYS A 69 22.34 -21.95 -1.56
N TYR A 70 21.12 -21.46 -1.29
CA TYR A 70 19.94 -22.32 -1.14
C TYR A 70 19.61 -23.07 -2.43
N TYR A 71 19.57 -22.37 -3.57
CA TYR A 71 19.27 -22.96 -4.87
C TYR A 71 20.49 -23.55 -5.59
N LYS A 72 21.68 -23.50 -4.97
CA LYS A 72 22.96 -23.97 -5.55
C LYS A 72 23.24 -23.34 -6.91
N ILE A 73 22.93 -22.06 -7.05
CA ILE A 73 23.18 -21.26 -8.25
C ILE A 73 24.64 -20.77 -8.20
N ALA A 74 25.32 -20.75 -9.34
CA ALA A 74 26.69 -20.25 -9.44
C ALA A 74 26.83 -18.79 -8.92
N ASP A 75 27.98 -18.49 -8.32
CA ASP A 75 28.25 -17.19 -7.69
C ASP A 75 28.40 -16.01 -8.67
N ASN A 76 28.20 -16.25 -9.97
CA ASN A 76 28.44 -15.28 -11.03
C ASN A 76 27.28 -14.29 -11.28
N TYR A 77 26.11 -14.49 -10.68
CA TYR A 77 24.98 -13.56 -10.85
C TYR A 77 25.09 -12.39 -9.88
N THR A 78 25.19 -11.17 -10.43
CA THR A 78 25.12 -9.91 -9.65
C THR A 78 23.69 -9.39 -9.48
N SER A 79 22.73 -9.95 -10.22
CA SER A 79 21.31 -9.57 -10.17
C SER A 79 20.45 -10.78 -9.83
N ILE A 80 19.45 -10.60 -8.98
CA ILE A 80 18.54 -11.67 -8.54
C ILE A 80 17.46 -11.86 -9.60
N PRO A 81 17.24 -13.08 -10.14
CA PRO A 81 16.07 -13.37 -10.95
C PRO A 81 14.78 -13.05 -10.17
N VAL A 82 13.94 -12.16 -10.69
CA VAL A 82 12.80 -11.59 -9.93
C VAL A 82 11.83 -12.67 -9.42
N TYR A 83 11.66 -13.75 -10.18
CA TYR A 83 10.77 -14.87 -9.81
C TYR A 83 11.25 -15.65 -8.57
N LEU A 84 12.49 -15.45 -8.11
CA LEU A 84 13.02 -16.06 -6.88
C LEU A 84 12.72 -15.24 -5.62
N LEU A 85 12.16 -14.04 -5.76
CA LEU A 85 11.89 -13.13 -4.64
C LEU A 85 10.51 -13.29 -4.01
N GLY A 86 9.66 -14.16 -4.59
CA GLY A 86 8.31 -14.43 -4.06
C GLY A 86 7.29 -13.29 -4.28
N SER A 87 7.63 -12.27 -5.07
CA SER A 87 6.69 -11.23 -5.53
C SER A 87 6.85 -10.96 -7.02
N ASN A 88 5.75 -10.59 -7.68
CA ASN A 88 5.71 -10.37 -9.13
C ASN A 88 6.73 -9.32 -9.60
N PHE A 89 6.96 -8.29 -8.78
CA PHE A 89 7.83 -7.17 -9.12
C PHE A 89 9.06 -7.08 -8.21
N GLY A 90 9.31 -8.03 -7.33
CA GLY A 90 10.44 -7.96 -6.40
C GLY A 90 10.34 -6.79 -5.40
N THR A 91 9.12 -6.34 -5.10
CA THR A 91 8.82 -5.24 -4.15
C THR A 91 8.61 -5.73 -2.72
N ASP A 92 8.42 -7.03 -2.54
CA ASP A 92 8.31 -7.69 -1.25
C ASP A 92 9.06 -9.02 -1.31
N TRP A 93 10.00 -9.24 -0.38
CA TRP A 93 10.76 -10.49 -0.29
C TRP A 93 10.37 -11.31 0.96
N SER A 94 9.26 -10.96 1.63
CA SER A 94 8.79 -11.65 2.82
C SER A 94 8.42 -13.12 2.58
N ALA A 95 7.94 -13.46 1.38
CA ALA A 95 7.58 -14.83 1.00
C ALA A 95 8.77 -15.81 0.98
N ILE A 96 10.00 -15.30 0.95
CA ILE A 96 11.23 -16.10 1.03
C ILE A 96 11.95 -15.95 2.37
N ALA A 97 11.26 -15.48 3.40
CA ALA A 97 11.85 -15.30 4.72
C ALA A 97 12.37 -16.63 5.32
N ASN A 98 11.81 -17.78 4.94
CA ASN A 98 12.30 -19.11 5.35
C ASN A 98 13.76 -19.39 4.96
N ILE A 99 14.31 -18.73 3.93
CA ILE A 99 15.71 -18.93 3.51
C ILE A 99 16.60 -17.72 3.83
N ILE A 100 16.01 -16.63 4.34
CA ILE A 100 16.69 -15.38 4.69
C ILE A 100 16.92 -15.27 6.19
N LEU A 101 15.94 -15.65 7.01
CA LEU A 101 16.00 -15.44 8.46
C LEU A 101 17.04 -16.36 9.13
N PRO A 102 17.70 -15.89 10.20
CA PRO A 102 18.64 -16.71 10.98
C PRO A 102 17.98 -17.95 11.58
N HIS A 103 16.69 -17.83 11.93
CA HIS A 103 15.88 -18.88 12.56
C HIS A 103 14.71 -19.25 11.63
N PRO A 104 14.92 -20.09 10.61
CA PRO A 104 13.88 -20.43 9.64
C PRO A 104 12.69 -21.18 10.24
N GLN A 105 12.91 -21.84 11.40
CA GLN A 105 11.86 -22.51 12.16
C GLN A 105 10.79 -21.53 12.66
N LEU A 106 11.18 -20.32 13.10
CA LEU A 106 10.23 -19.29 13.52
C LEU A 106 9.28 -18.90 12.39
N TYR A 107 9.81 -18.68 11.18
CA TYR A 107 8.98 -18.39 10.02
C TYR A 107 8.06 -19.55 9.67
N LYS A 108 8.56 -20.78 9.75
CA LYS A 108 7.76 -21.98 9.48
C LYS A 108 6.56 -22.10 10.44
N GLU A 109 6.77 -21.86 11.73
CA GLU A 109 5.70 -21.87 12.72
C GLU A 109 4.66 -20.78 12.45
N ILE A 110 5.10 -19.57 12.08
CA ILE A 110 4.22 -18.48 11.66
C ILE A 110 3.38 -18.91 10.45
N GLU A 111 4.01 -19.47 9.43
CA GLU A 111 3.33 -19.96 8.22
C GLU A 111 2.34 -21.10 8.52
N GLU A 112 2.71 -22.04 9.40
CA GLU A 112 1.82 -23.12 9.83
C GLU A 112 0.59 -22.60 10.60
N ALA A 113 0.80 -21.64 11.50
CA ALA A 113 -0.28 -21.01 12.26
C ALA A 113 -1.20 -20.19 11.36
N LEU A 114 -0.65 -19.51 10.35
CA LEU A 114 -1.40 -18.75 9.35
C LEU A 114 -2.22 -19.67 8.45
N LYS A 115 -1.70 -20.81 7.98
CA LYS A 115 -2.44 -21.76 7.12
C LYS A 115 -3.77 -22.25 7.70
N GLY A 116 -3.93 -22.23 9.02
CA GLY A 116 -5.20 -22.54 9.69
C GLY A 116 -6.27 -21.45 9.60
N GLN A 117 -5.96 -20.28 9.06
CA GLN A 117 -6.85 -19.13 8.98
C GLN A 117 -7.51 -19.00 7.60
N SER A 118 -8.59 -18.22 7.54
CA SER A 118 -9.16 -17.72 6.28
C SER A 118 -8.77 -16.27 6.03
N VAL A 119 -8.81 -15.82 4.78
CA VAL A 119 -8.61 -14.40 4.42
C VAL A 119 -9.58 -13.49 5.18
N GLU A 120 -10.83 -13.91 5.36
CA GLU A 120 -11.82 -13.18 6.17
C GLU A 120 -11.34 -13.01 7.61
N GLN A 121 -10.79 -14.07 8.22
CA GLN A 121 -10.28 -14.03 9.59
C GLN A 121 -9.07 -13.11 9.72
N LEU A 122 -8.20 -13.05 8.72
CA LEU A 122 -7.10 -12.08 8.69
C LEU A 122 -7.61 -10.63 8.66
N PHE A 123 -8.66 -10.34 7.88
CA PHE A 123 -9.31 -9.02 7.92
C PHE A 123 -9.94 -8.71 9.27
N ARG A 124 -10.44 -9.72 10.01
CA ARG A 124 -11.00 -9.52 11.35
C ARG A 124 -9.92 -9.12 12.35
N LEU A 125 -8.76 -9.78 12.29
CA LEU A 125 -7.59 -9.41 13.09
C LEU A 125 -7.10 -8.01 12.74
N ALA A 126 -7.04 -7.66 11.45
CA ALA A 126 -6.67 -6.33 11.01
C ALA A 126 -7.69 -5.25 11.46
N GLU A 127 -9.00 -5.57 11.47
CA GLU A 127 -10.04 -4.68 11.99
C GLU A 127 -9.84 -4.39 13.49
N MET A 128 -9.38 -5.36 14.29
CA MET A 128 -9.08 -5.13 15.71
C MET A 128 -8.06 -3.99 15.87
N SER A 129 -6.96 -4.04 15.12
CA SER A 129 -5.94 -2.98 15.09
C SER A 129 -6.53 -1.63 14.68
N THR A 130 -7.38 -1.58 13.65
CA THR A 130 -8.00 -0.32 13.20
C THR A 130 -8.92 0.30 14.27
N ARG A 131 -9.63 -0.54 15.03
CA ARG A 131 -10.49 -0.10 16.14
C ARG A 131 -9.67 0.40 17.31
N GLU A 132 -8.58 -0.29 17.66
CA GLU A 132 -7.67 0.11 18.73
C GLU A 132 -7.01 1.46 18.45
N LEU A 133 -6.58 1.69 17.20
CA LEU A 133 -6.10 2.98 16.71
C LEU A 133 -7.18 4.08 16.65
N ARG A 134 -8.44 3.74 16.92
CA ARG A 134 -9.61 4.63 16.81
C ARG A 134 -9.85 5.12 15.38
N LEU A 135 -9.46 4.33 14.37
CA LEU A 135 -9.78 4.54 12.96
C LEU A 135 -11.17 3.97 12.58
N GLY A 136 -11.86 3.33 13.53
CA GLY A 136 -13.19 2.76 13.30
C GLY A 136 -13.13 1.34 12.75
N SER A 137 -14.30 0.78 12.42
CA SER A 137 -14.44 -0.56 11.83
C SER A 137 -14.36 -0.50 10.30
N LEU A 138 -14.11 -1.64 9.65
CA LEU A 138 -14.22 -1.77 8.18
C LEU A 138 -15.67 -1.61 7.70
N GLY A 139 -16.64 -1.85 8.58
CA GLY A 139 -18.05 -1.52 8.40
C GLY A 139 -18.91 -2.68 7.89
N LYS A 140 -20.22 -2.62 8.14
CA LYS A 140 -21.15 -3.72 7.83
C LYS A 140 -21.21 -4.05 6.33
N GLN A 141 -21.12 -3.05 5.46
CA GLN A 141 -21.17 -3.25 4.02
C GLN A 141 -19.89 -3.92 3.49
N PHE A 142 -18.71 -3.62 4.05
CA PHE A 142 -17.48 -4.34 3.73
C PHE A 142 -17.68 -5.84 3.93
N TRP A 143 -18.11 -6.27 5.11
CA TRP A 143 -18.31 -7.69 5.41
C TRP A 143 -19.41 -8.36 4.57
N LYS A 144 -20.40 -7.59 4.11
CA LYS A 144 -21.51 -8.10 3.29
C LYS A 144 -21.14 -8.22 1.81
N LYS A 145 -20.22 -7.39 1.32
CA LYS A 145 -19.95 -7.18 -0.12
C LYS A 145 -18.58 -7.65 -0.57
N SER A 146 -17.60 -7.73 0.33
CA SER A 146 -16.27 -8.24 0.02
C SER A 146 -16.32 -9.70 -0.43
N ILE A 147 -15.46 -10.05 -1.38
CA ILE A 147 -15.34 -11.39 -1.97
C ILE A 147 -13.92 -11.90 -1.68
N PHE A 148 -13.79 -12.89 -0.81
CA PHE A 148 -12.49 -13.43 -0.38
C PHE A 148 -12.07 -14.72 -1.12
N ASN A 149 -12.90 -15.19 -2.05
CA ASN A 149 -12.68 -16.37 -2.89
C ASN A 149 -12.94 -16.04 -4.37
N HIS A 150 -12.41 -14.91 -4.84
CA HIS A 150 -12.57 -14.47 -6.22
C HIS A 150 -11.67 -15.26 -7.20
N SER A 151 -11.80 -15.05 -8.51
CA SER A 151 -10.88 -15.62 -9.51
C SER A 151 -9.57 -14.83 -9.66
N ASN A 152 -9.59 -13.57 -9.25
CA ASN A 152 -8.42 -12.69 -9.20
C ASN A 152 -7.86 -12.69 -7.78
N CYS A 153 -6.61 -13.11 -7.63
CA CYS A 153 -5.98 -13.28 -6.31
C CYS A 153 -5.28 -12.03 -5.80
N GLU A 154 -4.97 -11.06 -6.67
CA GLU A 154 -4.47 -9.77 -6.20
C GLU A 154 -5.54 -9.09 -5.34
N LEU A 155 -5.11 -8.44 -4.26
CA LEU A 155 -6.02 -7.73 -3.37
C LEU A 155 -6.43 -6.39 -4.00
N HIS A 156 -7.68 -6.32 -4.45
CA HIS A 156 -8.26 -5.08 -4.96
C HIS A 156 -9.26 -4.49 -3.97
N LEU A 157 -9.19 -3.16 -3.82
CA LEU A 157 -10.13 -2.39 -3.02
C LEU A 157 -11.02 -1.55 -3.94
N PHE A 158 -12.33 -1.71 -3.80
CA PHE A 158 -13.32 -0.94 -4.55
C PHE A 158 -14.09 -0.03 -3.60
N SER A 159 -13.97 1.28 -3.78
CA SER A 159 -14.71 2.28 -2.99
C SER A 159 -16.02 2.66 -3.67
N ASN A 160 -17.14 2.32 -3.03
CA ASN A 160 -18.46 2.82 -3.41
C ASN A 160 -18.70 4.19 -2.75
N CYS A 161 -18.52 5.27 -3.52
CA CYS A 161 -18.65 6.63 -3.03
C CYS A 161 -20.09 7.03 -2.69
N ALA A 162 -21.08 6.47 -3.38
CA ALA A 162 -22.50 6.80 -3.15
C ALA A 162 -23.00 6.19 -1.83
N GLU A 163 -22.70 4.91 -1.60
CA GLU A 163 -23.11 4.19 -0.39
C GLU A 163 -22.09 4.28 0.76
N LYS A 164 -20.97 4.98 0.53
CA LYS A 164 -19.94 5.27 1.54
C LYS A 164 -19.35 4.02 2.20
N TYR A 165 -18.94 3.06 1.39
CA TYR A 165 -18.18 1.91 1.86
C TYR A 165 -17.08 1.51 0.87
N THR A 166 -16.10 0.73 1.35
CA THR A 166 -15.10 0.07 0.51
C THR A 166 -15.26 -1.44 0.67
N GLU A 167 -15.11 -2.20 -0.40
CA GLU A 167 -15.11 -3.67 -0.42
C GLU A 167 -13.75 -4.19 -0.91
N ALA A 168 -13.38 -5.39 -0.46
CA ALA A 168 -12.19 -6.09 -0.90
C ALA A 168 -12.56 -7.27 -1.81
N VAL A 169 -11.81 -7.45 -2.88
CA VAL A 169 -11.94 -8.60 -3.78
C VAL A 169 -10.57 -9.25 -3.91
N THR A 170 -10.47 -10.54 -3.54
CA THR A 170 -9.21 -11.29 -3.57
C THR A 170 -9.46 -12.80 -3.50
N CYS A 171 -8.42 -13.58 -3.82
CA CYS A 171 -8.24 -14.99 -3.47
C CYS A 171 -6.84 -15.24 -2.91
N ALA A 172 -6.30 -14.25 -2.19
CA ALA A 172 -4.98 -14.32 -1.60
C ALA A 172 -4.78 -15.64 -0.82
N LYS A 173 -3.58 -16.20 -0.95
CA LYS A 173 -3.17 -17.32 -0.10
C LYS A 173 -2.99 -16.81 1.31
N VAL A 174 -3.14 -17.69 2.28
CA VAL A 174 -2.98 -17.32 3.69
C VAL A 174 -1.53 -17.62 4.08
N ASP A 175 -0.71 -16.58 3.99
CA ASP A 175 0.74 -16.56 4.28
C ASP A 175 1.14 -15.22 4.95
N LEU A 176 2.40 -15.08 5.37
CA LEU A 176 2.87 -13.87 6.06
C LEU A 176 2.75 -12.62 5.18
N SER A 177 3.03 -12.75 3.88
CA SER A 177 2.94 -11.65 2.91
C SER A 177 1.51 -11.10 2.84
N SER A 178 0.54 -11.99 2.62
CA SER A 178 -0.88 -11.63 2.53
C SER A 178 -1.43 -11.12 3.86
N TYR A 179 -0.94 -11.64 4.98
CA TYR A 179 -1.27 -11.12 6.31
C TYR A 179 -0.85 -9.65 6.49
N MET A 180 0.34 -9.27 6.02
CA MET A 180 0.80 -7.89 6.01
C MET A 180 0.03 -7.02 5.02
N ASP A 181 -0.23 -7.50 3.79
CA ASP A 181 -1.04 -6.79 2.79
C ASP A 181 -2.45 -6.48 3.30
N ILE A 182 -3.08 -7.43 3.99
CA ILE A 182 -4.41 -7.27 4.57
C ILE A 182 -4.41 -6.22 5.68
N HIS A 183 -3.34 -6.13 6.49
CA HIS A 183 -3.23 -5.07 7.50
C HIS A 183 -3.04 -3.68 6.87
N ASP A 184 -2.18 -3.56 5.86
CA ASP A 184 -2.03 -2.32 5.08
C ASP A 184 -3.41 -1.91 4.49
N ALA A 185 -4.11 -2.87 3.87
CA ALA A 185 -5.43 -2.63 3.28
C ALA A 185 -6.50 -2.25 4.31
N ALA A 186 -6.52 -2.87 5.49
CA ALA A 186 -7.47 -2.57 6.55
C ALA A 186 -7.29 -1.13 7.07
N ILE A 187 -6.05 -0.68 7.25
CA ILE A 187 -5.77 0.73 7.59
C ILE A 187 -6.32 1.64 6.48
N ASN A 188 -6.00 1.37 5.21
CA ASN A 188 -6.48 2.16 4.08
C ASN A 188 -8.03 2.22 4.03
N ILE A 189 -8.71 1.09 4.20
CA ILE A 189 -10.19 1.02 4.25
C ILE A 189 -10.74 1.87 5.40
N ALA A 190 -10.19 1.70 6.62
CA ALA A 190 -10.65 2.44 7.79
C ALA A 190 -10.49 3.96 7.61
N LEU A 191 -9.38 4.39 7.00
CA LEU A 191 -9.14 5.79 6.65
C LEU A 191 -10.13 6.30 5.61
N ARG A 192 -10.29 5.60 4.48
CA ARG A 192 -11.22 5.97 3.40
C ARG A 192 -12.66 6.07 3.87
N ASN A 193 -13.08 5.19 4.78
CA ASN A 193 -14.42 5.15 5.31
C ASN A 193 -14.80 6.41 6.10
N GLN A 194 -13.83 7.18 6.59
CA GLN A 194 -14.05 8.44 7.30
C GLN A 194 -14.12 9.66 6.36
N ASP A 195 -13.67 9.52 5.11
CA ASP A 195 -13.29 10.65 4.27
C ASP A 195 -14.28 10.96 3.13
N TYR A 196 -15.48 10.37 3.16
CA TYR A 196 -16.48 10.59 2.10
C TYR A 196 -16.99 12.04 1.99
N SER A 197 -16.68 12.92 2.94
CA SER A 197 -16.94 14.35 2.81
C SER A 197 -15.91 15.09 1.93
N SER A 198 -14.79 14.44 1.62
CA SER A 198 -13.59 15.06 1.07
C SER A 198 -13.13 14.36 -0.22
N LEU A 199 -14.06 13.66 -0.89
CA LEU A 199 -13.82 12.84 -2.08
C LEU A 199 -13.01 13.56 -3.16
N ALA A 200 -13.39 14.81 -3.49
CA ALA A 200 -12.71 15.57 -4.54
C ALA A 200 -11.22 15.75 -4.26
N ARG A 201 -10.82 15.98 -3.00
CA ARG A 201 -9.42 16.10 -2.64
C ARG A 201 -8.75 14.74 -2.56
N ARG A 202 -9.35 13.81 -1.83
CA ARG A 202 -8.82 12.45 -1.59
C ARG A 202 -8.54 11.68 -2.88
N ASP A 203 -9.44 11.75 -3.87
CA ASP A 203 -9.36 10.94 -5.09
C ASP A 203 -8.62 11.65 -6.24
N LEU A 204 -8.31 12.96 -6.10
CA LEU A 204 -7.53 13.73 -7.08
C LEU A 204 -6.09 14.03 -6.62
N ARG A 205 -5.67 13.48 -5.47
CA ARG A 205 -4.33 13.65 -4.89
C ARG A 205 -3.77 12.32 -4.43
N PHE A 206 -2.45 12.21 -4.44
CA PHE A 206 -1.72 11.08 -3.89
C PHE A 206 -0.93 11.53 -2.66
N SER A 207 -1.47 11.29 -1.47
CA SER A 207 -0.86 11.78 -0.23
C SER A 207 0.21 10.84 0.29
N ALA A 208 1.42 11.36 0.51
CA ALA A 208 2.48 10.62 1.21
C ALA A 208 2.06 10.25 2.65
N VAL A 209 1.18 11.03 3.30
CA VAL A 209 0.63 10.70 4.62
C VAL A 209 -0.28 9.48 4.57
N ASP A 210 -1.14 9.36 3.57
CA ASP A 210 -2.00 8.18 3.42
C ASP A 210 -1.15 6.93 3.18
N GLU A 211 -0.13 7.03 2.33
CA GLU A 211 0.80 5.93 2.07
C GLU A 211 1.63 5.55 3.31
N ALA A 212 2.09 6.54 4.07
CA ALA A 212 2.82 6.33 5.31
C ALA A 212 1.96 5.64 6.39
N LEU A 213 0.72 6.11 6.59
CA LEU A 213 -0.22 5.51 7.54
C LEU A 213 -0.61 4.10 7.12
N GLN A 214 -0.86 3.88 5.82
CA GLN A 214 -1.14 2.55 5.28
C GLN A 214 0.03 1.60 5.58
N GLY A 215 1.27 2.00 5.32
CA GLY A 215 2.46 1.14 5.52
C GLY A 215 2.68 0.70 6.97
N LEU A 216 2.14 1.44 7.96
CA LEU A 216 2.16 1.01 9.37
C LEU A 216 1.37 -0.27 9.60
N GLY A 217 0.42 -0.62 8.72
CA GLY A 217 -0.35 -1.85 8.78
C GLY A 217 0.54 -3.10 8.89
N SER A 218 1.51 -3.23 7.99
CA SER A 218 2.47 -4.33 7.96
C SER A 218 3.34 -4.39 9.22
N MET A 219 3.75 -3.24 9.77
CA MET A 219 4.50 -3.19 11.04
C MET A 219 3.64 -3.61 12.22
N ILE A 220 2.38 -3.18 12.27
CA ILE A 220 1.38 -3.63 13.24
C ILE A 220 1.14 -5.13 13.12
N ALA A 221 1.06 -5.66 11.89
CA ALA A 221 0.87 -7.08 11.64
C ALA A 221 2.00 -7.90 12.26
N LEU A 222 3.25 -7.52 11.97
CA LEU A 222 4.45 -8.19 12.49
C LEU A 222 4.54 -8.10 14.02
N ASP A 223 4.30 -6.92 14.60
CA ASP A 223 4.33 -6.70 16.06
C ASP A 223 3.26 -7.53 16.79
N ASN A 224 2.10 -7.73 16.17
CA ASN A 224 0.99 -8.49 16.76
C ASN A 224 1.04 -10.00 16.51
N LEU A 225 2.06 -10.55 15.82
CA LEU A 225 2.19 -12.00 15.60
C LEU A 225 2.08 -12.82 16.91
N PRO A 226 2.76 -12.46 18.01
CA PRO A 226 2.63 -13.20 19.27
C PRO A 226 1.25 -13.02 19.93
N ALA A 227 0.71 -11.79 19.90
CA ALA A 227 -0.59 -11.47 20.51
C ALA A 227 -1.76 -12.20 19.82
N ASN A 228 -1.64 -12.43 18.51
CA ASN A 228 -2.62 -13.16 17.71
C ASN A 228 -2.43 -14.68 17.72
N GLY A 229 -1.46 -15.19 18.48
CA GLY A 229 -1.20 -16.63 18.61
C GLY A 229 -0.56 -17.26 17.37
N PHE A 230 0.02 -16.47 16.47
CA PHE A 230 0.78 -16.97 15.31
C PHE A 230 2.22 -17.34 15.66
N VAL A 231 2.65 -16.99 16.86
CA VAL A 231 3.87 -17.50 17.47
C VAL A 231 3.48 -18.01 18.86
N PRO A 232 3.86 -19.24 19.26
CA PRO A 232 3.70 -19.66 20.64
C PRO A 232 4.30 -18.60 21.59
N LYS A 233 3.62 -18.30 22.71
CA LYS A 233 4.12 -17.30 23.68
C LYS A 233 5.55 -17.58 24.10
N ASP A 234 5.88 -18.87 24.18
CA ASP A 234 7.14 -19.43 24.57
C ASP A 234 8.16 -19.36 23.42
N ALA A 235 7.72 -19.57 22.16
CA ALA A 235 8.53 -19.57 20.95
C ALA A 235 9.23 -18.23 20.71
N TRP A 236 8.51 -17.11 20.77
CA TRP A 236 9.15 -15.79 20.64
C TRP A 236 10.08 -15.48 21.82
N THR A 237 10.12 -16.28 22.89
CA THR A 237 11.08 -16.08 23.99
C THR A 237 12.15 -17.17 24.06
N SER A 238 11.90 -18.33 23.47
CA SER A 238 12.79 -19.50 23.45
C SER A 238 13.69 -19.55 22.21
N PHE A 239 13.34 -18.83 21.15
CA PHE A 239 14.17 -18.73 19.95
C PHE A 239 15.17 -17.59 20.07
N GLY A 240 16.45 -17.97 20.10
CA GLY A 240 17.58 -17.05 20.16
C GLY A 240 17.64 -16.21 21.43
N ASP A 241 18.62 -15.33 21.50
CA ASP A 241 18.62 -14.27 22.50
C ASP A 241 17.72 -13.09 22.08
N GLU A 242 17.58 -12.08 22.94
CA GLU A 242 16.79 -10.88 22.63
C GLU A 242 17.28 -10.13 21.39
N THR A 243 18.59 -10.16 21.13
CA THR A 243 19.23 -9.50 19.99
C THR A 243 18.85 -10.18 18.68
N GLU A 244 18.90 -11.52 18.63
CA GLU A 244 18.53 -12.30 17.46
C GLU A 244 17.07 -12.10 17.06
N ARG A 245 16.17 -12.00 18.04
CA ARG A 245 14.75 -11.72 17.77
C ARG A 245 14.49 -10.32 17.24
N LYS A 246 15.15 -9.32 17.82
CA LYS A 246 15.11 -7.95 17.30
C LYS A 246 15.63 -7.90 15.86
N ASN A 247 16.72 -8.61 15.57
CA ASN A 247 17.26 -8.71 14.22
C ASN A 247 16.29 -9.41 13.25
N ALA A 248 15.62 -10.48 13.66
CA ALA A 248 14.61 -11.15 12.83
C ALA A 248 13.43 -10.23 12.48
N ALA A 249 12.89 -9.49 13.46
CA ALA A 249 11.82 -8.53 13.24
C ALA A 249 12.26 -7.36 12.35
N LEU A 250 13.47 -6.82 12.57
CA LEU A 250 14.06 -5.80 11.71
C LEU A 250 14.26 -6.29 10.28
N LEU A 251 14.74 -7.53 10.11
CA LEU A 251 14.97 -8.13 8.80
C LEU A 251 13.65 -8.37 8.06
N LEU A 252 12.61 -8.90 8.73
CA LEU A 252 11.26 -9.02 8.17
C LEU A 252 10.71 -7.66 7.71
N THR A 253 10.88 -6.62 8.54
CA THR A 253 10.47 -5.26 8.17
C THR A 253 11.27 -4.73 6.98
N ALA A 254 12.58 -5.01 6.93
CA ALA A 254 13.47 -4.55 5.87
C ALA A 254 13.14 -5.19 4.51
N ILE A 255 12.95 -6.52 4.47
CA ILE A 255 12.62 -7.24 3.23
C ILE A 255 11.20 -6.94 2.72
N ARG A 256 10.30 -6.47 3.59
CA ARG A 256 8.97 -5.97 3.23
C ARG A 256 8.99 -4.53 2.71
N THR A 257 9.98 -3.72 3.11
CA THR A 257 9.94 -2.25 2.92
C THR A 257 10.99 -1.73 1.95
N LEU A 258 12.26 -2.07 2.16
CA LEU A 258 13.37 -1.51 1.37
C LEU A 258 13.30 -1.87 -0.13
N PRO A 259 12.87 -3.07 -0.55
CA PRO A 259 12.74 -3.40 -1.99
C PRO A 259 11.71 -2.57 -2.75
N LYS A 260 10.76 -1.92 -2.05
CA LYS A 260 9.78 -1.02 -2.66
C LYS A 260 10.43 0.26 -3.19
N LEU A 261 11.42 0.81 -2.47
CA LEU A 261 12.07 2.08 -2.79
C LEU A 261 12.66 2.14 -4.21
N PRO A 262 13.56 1.23 -4.62
CA PRO A 262 14.12 1.29 -5.97
C PRO A 262 13.04 1.09 -7.03
N TYR A 263 12.09 0.17 -6.81
CA TYR A 263 11.02 -0.11 -7.78
C TYR A 263 10.10 1.10 -8.01
N TYR A 264 9.67 1.76 -6.94
CA TYR A 264 8.79 2.94 -7.02
C TYR A 264 9.46 4.08 -7.78
N LEU A 265 10.71 4.40 -7.45
CA LEU A 265 11.42 5.49 -8.09
C LEU A 265 11.79 5.17 -9.54
N LEU A 266 12.31 3.97 -9.81
CA LEU A 266 12.67 3.59 -11.19
C LEU A 266 11.44 3.52 -12.10
N SER A 267 10.27 3.20 -11.57
CA SER A 267 9.04 3.08 -12.35
C SER A 267 8.57 4.44 -12.88
N ASP A 268 8.63 5.48 -12.05
CA ASP A 268 8.32 6.84 -12.48
C ASP A 268 9.40 7.39 -13.40
N VAL A 269 10.68 7.26 -13.02
CA VAL A 269 11.81 7.77 -13.81
C VAL A 269 11.83 7.15 -15.21
N THR A 270 11.55 5.85 -15.35
CA THR A 270 11.52 5.19 -16.67
C THR A 270 10.36 5.72 -17.53
N ARG A 271 9.18 5.93 -16.94
CA ARG A 271 8.01 6.47 -17.65
C ARG A 271 8.23 7.93 -18.08
N LEU A 272 8.75 8.77 -17.20
CA LEU A 272 9.09 10.16 -17.50
C LEU A 272 10.17 10.25 -18.59
N HIS A 273 11.24 9.45 -18.48
CA HIS A 273 12.29 9.39 -19.50
C HIS A 273 11.73 9.03 -20.89
N HIS A 274 10.82 8.06 -20.98
CA HIS A 274 10.21 7.67 -22.25
C HIS A 274 9.29 8.76 -22.82
N LEU A 275 8.60 9.51 -21.96
CA LEU A 275 7.79 10.64 -22.39
C LEU A 275 8.65 11.69 -23.10
N ASP A 276 9.86 11.94 -22.61
CA ASP A 276 10.81 12.88 -23.21
C ASP A 276 11.58 12.28 -24.40
N ASN A 277 11.75 10.95 -24.43
CA ASN A 277 12.56 10.21 -25.40
C ASN A 277 11.76 9.04 -26.04
N GLN A 278 10.71 9.36 -26.79
CA GLN A 278 9.77 8.37 -27.32
C GLN A 278 10.39 7.37 -28.32
N GLN A 279 11.55 7.68 -28.89
CA GLN A 279 12.26 6.78 -29.82
C GLN A 279 13.03 5.66 -29.10
N ASP A 280 13.25 5.80 -27.80
CA ASP A 280 13.98 4.80 -27.02
C ASP A 280 13.15 3.53 -26.82
N ASN A 281 13.84 2.38 -26.80
CA ASN A 281 13.20 1.11 -26.49
C ASN A 281 12.82 1.05 -25.00
N PHE A 282 11.54 1.25 -24.71
CA PHE A 282 11.00 1.27 -23.34
C PHE A 282 11.32 -0.01 -22.56
N ILE A 283 11.15 -1.19 -23.16
CA ILE A 283 11.36 -2.48 -22.48
C ILE A 283 12.84 -2.63 -22.11
N GLN A 284 13.75 -2.26 -23.01
CA GLN A 284 15.18 -2.29 -22.73
C GLN A 284 15.56 -1.30 -21.62
N GLY A 285 15.03 -0.07 -21.67
CA GLY A 285 15.24 0.94 -20.63
C GLY A 285 14.71 0.49 -19.26
N TRP A 286 13.52 -0.10 -19.24
CA TRP A 286 12.89 -0.69 -18.05
C TRP A 286 13.79 -1.74 -17.40
N TRP A 287 14.21 -2.77 -18.15
CA TRP A 287 15.07 -3.82 -17.59
C TRP A 287 16.47 -3.34 -17.24
N SER A 288 17.01 -2.36 -17.96
CA SER A 288 18.27 -1.70 -17.59
C SER A 288 18.17 -1.00 -16.23
N ASN A 289 17.10 -0.24 -16.00
CA ASN A 289 16.85 0.43 -14.72
C ASN A 289 16.55 -0.56 -13.59
N ARG A 290 15.77 -1.62 -13.85
CA ARG A 290 15.53 -2.73 -12.90
C ARG A 290 16.83 -3.38 -12.46
N LYS A 291 17.73 -3.66 -13.40
CA LYS A 291 19.06 -4.20 -13.10
C LYS A 291 19.92 -3.23 -12.30
N LYS A 292 19.95 -1.96 -12.70
CA LYS A 292 20.82 -0.95 -12.07
C LYS A 292 20.39 -0.55 -10.66
N TRP A 293 19.09 -0.33 -10.43
CA TRP A 293 18.59 0.27 -9.19
C TRP A 293 18.08 -0.78 -8.22
N GLN A 294 17.35 -1.77 -8.72
CA GLN A 294 16.79 -2.83 -7.88
C GLN A 294 17.69 -4.06 -7.84
N GLY A 295 18.66 -4.20 -8.75
CA GLY A 295 19.54 -5.36 -8.77
C GLY A 295 18.80 -6.65 -9.15
N VAL A 296 17.74 -6.56 -9.96
CA VAL A 296 16.95 -7.72 -10.39
C VAL A 296 17.01 -7.91 -11.90
N GLN A 297 16.72 -9.12 -12.35
CA GLN A 297 16.62 -9.47 -13.77
C GLN A 297 15.38 -10.34 -14.05
N GLY A 298 14.87 -10.23 -15.28
CA GLY A 298 13.82 -11.09 -15.82
C GLY A 298 14.39 -12.44 -16.28
N ASN A 299 13.57 -13.24 -16.94
CA ASN A 299 14.03 -14.48 -17.56
C ASN A 299 14.81 -14.19 -18.85
N SER A 300 14.28 -13.30 -19.70
CA SER A 300 14.92 -12.81 -20.92
C SER A 300 15.19 -11.30 -20.94
N ASN A 301 14.72 -10.55 -19.93
CA ASN A 301 14.77 -9.07 -19.90
C ASN A 301 14.07 -8.42 -21.11
N THR A 302 13.03 -9.07 -21.60
CA THR A 302 12.20 -8.61 -22.73
C THR A 302 10.72 -8.65 -22.40
N GLU A 303 10.39 -9.08 -21.18
CA GLU A 303 9.03 -9.19 -20.68
C GLU A 303 8.48 -7.80 -20.36
N ALA A 304 7.21 -7.56 -20.69
CA ALA A 304 6.49 -6.35 -20.28
C ALA A 304 5.81 -6.56 -18.92
N ASP A 305 6.59 -6.92 -17.90
CA ASP A 305 6.09 -7.22 -16.54
C ASP A 305 5.36 -6.03 -15.91
N PHE A 306 5.82 -4.81 -16.19
CA PHE A 306 5.21 -3.55 -15.76
C PHE A 306 3.71 -3.40 -16.11
N LEU A 307 3.20 -4.11 -17.12
CA LEU A 307 1.76 -4.10 -17.46
C LEU A 307 0.89 -4.81 -16.43
N GLY A 308 1.49 -5.70 -15.63
CA GLY A 308 0.81 -6.32 -14.50
C GLY A 308 0.67 -5.41 -13.30
N ASP A 309 1.34 -4.25 -13.28
CA ASP A 309 1.25 -3.31 -12.17
C ASP A 309 0.10 -2.31 -12.40
N HIS A 310 -0.82 -2.23 -11.45
CA HIS A 310 -1.97 -1.34 -11.50
C HIS A 310 -1.62 0.16 -11.45
N PHE A 311 -0.56 0.57 -10.75
CA PHE A 311 -0.11 1.96 -10.74
C PHE A 311 0.44 2.36 -12.10
N ILE A 312 1.14 1.46 -12.77
CA ILE A 312 1.67 1.71 -14.12
C ILE A 312 0.53 1.70 -15.14
N SER A 313 -0.30 0.65 -15.15
CA SER A 313 -1.39 0.49 -16.12
C SER A 313 -2.50 1.54 -15.98
N LEU A 314 -2.74 2.09 -14.78
CA LEU A 314 -3.65 3.22 -14.58
C LEU A 314 -2.96 4.59 -14.56
N ASN A 315 -1.67 4.67 -14.93
CA ASN A 315 -0.92 5.91 -14.99
C ASN A 315 -0.93 6.74 -13.69
N LYS A 316 -0.78 6.07 -12.55
CA LYS A 316 -0.62 6.68 -11.24
C LYS A 316 0.88 6.89 -10.97
N PRO A 317 1.33 8.04 -10.44
CA PRO A 317 2.71 8.25 -10.01
C PRO A 317 2.99 7.46 -8.72
N TYR A 318 4.21 6.93 -8.59
CA TYR A 318 4.69 6.27 -7.38
C TYR A 318 5.34 7.22 -6.38
N LEU A 319 5.60 8.47 -6.75
CA LEU A 319 6.30 9.44 -5.91
C LEU A 319 5.77 9.50 -4.48
N SER A 320 4.45 9.55 -4.28
CA SER A 320 3.83 9.54 -2.94
C SER A 320 4.07 8.24 -2.16
N LYS A 321 4.11 7.07 -2.83
CA LYS A 321 4.46 5.79 -2.21
C LYS A 321 5.92 5.74 -1.78
N PHE A 322 6.81 6.27 -2.62
CA PHE A 322 8.23 6.39 -2.29
C PHE A 322 8.43 7.30 -1.07
N LEU A 323 7.90 8.52 -1.13
CA LEU A 323 7.98 9.50 -0.03
C LEU A 323 7.27 9.01 1.24
N GLY A 324 6.16 8.30 1.09
CA GLY A 324 5.38 7.72 2.17
C GLY A 324 6.18 6.71 3.01
N ILE A 325 7.10 5.96 2.40
CA ILE A 325 7.99 5.05 3.15
C ILE A 325 8.88 5.84 4.11
N PHE A 326 9.51 6.94 3.66
CA PHE A 326 10.33 7.78 4.53
C PHE A 326 9.51 8.44 5.64
N LEU A 327 8.38 9.02 5.25
CA LEU A 327 7.46 9.67 6.17
C LEU A 327 6.88 8.69 7.20
N GLN A 328 6.69 7.41 6.84
CA GLN A 328 6.27 6.36 7.76
C GLN A 328 7.22 6.22 8.95
N PHE A 329 8.53 6.18 8.71
CA PHE A 329 9.52 6.07 9.79
C PHE A 329 9.65 7.37 10.59
N GLN A 330 9.54 8.53 9.94
CA GLN A 330 9.53 9.82 10.66
C GLN A 330 8.29 9.92 11.57
N LEU A 331 7.11 9.55 11.07
CA LEU A 331 5.89 9.50 11.87
C LEU A 331 6.00 8.49 13.01
N LEU A 332 6.53 7.29 12.74
CA LEU A 332 6.75 6.28 13.76
C LEU A 332 7.67 6.81 14.87
N GLU A 333 8.78 7.47 14.54
CA GLU A 333 9.65 8.13 15.50
C GLU A 333 8.89 9.16 16.36
N ARG A 334 8.03 9.99 15.74
CA ARG A 334 7.24 11.01 16.45
C ARG A 334 6.08 10.43 17.28
N PHE A 335 5.55 9.28 16.89
CA PHE A 335 4.53 8.56 17.66
C PHE A 335 5.12 7.87 18.90
N SER A 336 6.43 7.63 18.90
CA SER A 336 7.11 6.78 19.87
C SER A 336 7.84 7.60 20.92
N TYR A 337 7.11 8.10 21.91
CA TYR A 337 7.73 8.74 23.07
C TYR A 337 7.84 7.73 24.23
N TYR A 338 9.05 7.19 24.42
CA TYR A 338 9.66 6.69 25.69
C TYR A 338 9.14 5.42 26.42
N GLU A 339 8.49 4.44 25.77
CA GLU A 339 8.29 3.12 26.41
C GLU A 339 8.74 1.95 25.51
N ASP A 340 9.87 1.32 25.88
CA ASP A 340 10.55 0.23 25.16
C ASP A 340 9.75 -1.09 25.09
N HIS A 341 8.59 -1.17 25.73
CA HIS A 341 7.77 -2.39 25.83
C HIS A 341 6.32 -2.21 25.37
N GLU A 342 5.95 -1.03 24.89
CA GLU A 342 4.59 -0.79 24.37
C GLU A 342 4.48 -1.25 22.92
N ASN A 343 3.44 -2.03 22.60
CA ASN A 343 3.17 -2.46 21.23
C ASN A 343 2.92 -1.25 20.30
N ILE A 344 3.19 -1.41 19.01
CA ILE A 344 3.16 -0.30 18.04
C ILE A 344 1.78 0.34 17.94
N VAL A 345 0.71 -0.43 18.08
CA VAL A 345 -0.68 0.07 18.07
C VAL A 345 -0.90 1.05 19.22
N ASN A 346 -0.47 0.71 20.43
CA ASN A 346 -0.65 1.60 21.57
C ASN A 346 0.23 2.85 21.47
N ARG A 347 1.48 2.72 20.99
CA ARG A 347 2.36 3.88 20.69
C ARG A 347 1.66 4.88 19.76
N ILE A 348 1.12 4.41 18.64
CA ILE A 348 0.40 5.26 17.68
C ILE A 348 -0.87 5.85 18.30
N LYS A 349 -1.68 5.03 18.99
CA LYS A 349 -2.93 5.46 19.62
C LYS A 349 -2.71 6.56 20.66
N ASN A 350 -1.62 6.48 21.41
CA ASN A 350 -1.26 7.39 22.49
C ASN A 350 -0.47 8.61 21.99
N ALA A 351 -0.02 8.60 20.73
CA ALA A 351 0.72 9.70 20.14
C ALA A 351 -0.08 11.02 20.22
N LYS A 352 0.63 12.07 20.64
CA LYS A 352 0.05 13.42 20.75
C LYS A 352 -0.54 13.84 19.41
N ASN A 353 -1.73 14.44 19.46
CA ASN A 353 -2.45 14.96 18.30
C ASN A 353 -2.91 13.93 17.25
N PHE A 354 -2.65 12.62 17.39
CA PHE A 354 -2.96 11.61 16.37
C PHE A 354 -4.40 11.68 15.87
N ARG A 355 -5.38 11.74 16.78
CA ARG A 355 -6.80 11.83 16.40
C ARG A 355 -7.13 13.09 15.59
N THR A 356 -6.52 14.22 15.93
CA THR A 356 -6.74 15.48 15.21
C THR A 356 -6.03 15.46 13.86
N PHE A 357 -4.85 14.87 13.79
CA PHE A 357 -4.09 14.64 12.57
C PHE A 357 -4.89 13.80 11.57
N ILE A 358 -5.40 12.64 11.97
CA ILE A 358 -6.24 11.77 11.13
C ILE A 358 -7.49 12.51 10.64
N LYS A 359 -8.18 13.25 11.51
CA LYS A 359 -9.39 14.01 11.15
C LYS A 359 -9.13 15.11 10.11
N ASN A 360 -7.99 15.78 10.19
CA ASN A 360 -7.65 16.90 9.32
C ASN A 360 -7.05 16.45 7.99
N ARG A 361 -6.48 15.25 7.94
CA ARG A 361 -5.79 14.66 6.78
C ARG A 361 -6.50 14.85 5.44
N PRO A 362 -7.75 14.42 5.23
CA PRO A 362 -8.35 14.46 3.90
C PRO A 362 -8.66 15.87 3.38
N ASN A 363 -8.47 16.92 4.20
CA ASN A 363 -8.88 18.28 3.90
C ASN A 363 -7.73 19.29 3.84
N ARG A 364 -6.47 18.85 3.99
CA ARG A 364 -5.29 19.73 4.04
C ARG A 364 -4.17 19.23 3.17
N ASP A 365 -3.30 20.15 2.76
CA ASP A 365 -1.98 19.80 2.20
C ASP A 365 -1.25 18.92 3.19
N TRP A 366 -0.72 17.79 2.72
CA TRP A 366 -0.20 16.78 3.63
C TRP A 366 1.14 17.22 4.23
N ALA A 367 1.95 18.01 3.52
CA ALA A 367 3.22 18.50 4.04
C ALA A 367 2.98 19.53 5.16
N GLU A 368 2.07 20.48 4.91
CA GLU A 368 1.63 21.44 5.94
C GLU A 368 1.01 20.75 7.16
N LEU A 369 0.24 19.68 6.93
CA LEU A 369 -0.42 18.92 7.99
C LEU A 369 0.60 18.25 8.93
N VAL A 370 1.60 17.57 8.37
CA VAL A 370 2.60 16.87 9.18
C VAL A 370 3.50 17.87 9.90
N ASP A 371 3.91 18.96 9.25
CA ASP A 371 4.68 20.02 9.90
C ASP A 371 3.91 20.60 11.10
N PHE A 372 2.64 20.96 10.90
CA PHE A 372 1.81 21.50 11.97
C PHE A 372 1.64 20.55 13.17
N HIS A 373 1.48 19.25 12.92
CA HIS A 373 1.20 18.28 13.99
C HIS A 373 2.45 17.70 14.65
N TYR A 374 3.53 17.54 13.90
CA TYR A 374 4.72 16.77 14.28
C TYR A 374 6.05 17.48 14.03
N GLY A 375 6.05 18.68 13.44
CA GLY A 375 7.26 19.46 13.16
C GLY A 375 8.18 18.78 12.15
N ILE A 376 7.59 18.13 11.14
CA ILE A 376 8.30 17.53 10.01
C ILE A 376 8.09 18.45 8.81
N SER A 377 9.02 19.38 8.61
CA SER A 377 8.97 20.36 7.52
C SER A 377 9.46 19.80 6.18
N GLU A 378 10.32 18.79 6.22
CA GLU A 378 10.86 18.10 5.04
C GLU A 378 11.01 16.60 5.34
N ILE A 379 10.85 15.78 4.30
CA ILE A 379 11.06 14.33 4.40
C ILE A 379 12.56 14.04 4.50
N SER A 380 12.96 13.14 5.40
CA SER A 380 14.37 12.76 5.61
C SER A 380 14.54 11.25 5.66
N SER A 381 15.74 10.77 5.29
CA SER A 381 16.16 9.37 5.44
C SER A 381 16.58 9.00 6.87
N ASP A 382 16.79 9.99 7.76
CA ASP A 382 17.39 9.77 9.08
C ASP A 382 16.62 8.76 9.93
N SER A 383 15.30 8.92 10.10
CA SER A 383 14.50 8.03 10.95
C SER A 383 14.47 6.60 10.40
N LEU A 384 14.45 6.43 9.07
CA LEU A 384 14.53 5.11 8.42
C LEU A 384 15.91 4.48 8.64
N LEU A 385 16.98 5.23 8.42
CA LEU A 385 18.36 4.74 8.60
C LEU A 385 18.67 4.41 10.06
N ASN A 386 18.13 5.20 11.00
CA ASN A 386 18.25 4.97 12.44
C ASN A 386 17.48 3.72 12.86
N TYR A 387 16.26 3.52 12.36
CA TYR A 387 15.46 2.32 12.64
C TYR A 387 16.19 1.04 12.21
N PHE A 388 16.81 1.04 11.01
CA PHE A 388 17.56 -0.10 10.50
C PHE A 388 19.04 -0.11 10.89
N ASN A 389 19.49 0.79 11.77
CA ASN A 389 20.90 0.84 12.15
C ASN A 389 21.41 -0.47 12.79
N PRO A 390 20.66 -1.13 13.71
CA PRO A 390 21.08 -2.43 14.26
C PRO A 390 21.20 -3.51 13.17
N LEU A 391 20.32 -3.47 12.17
CA LEU A 391 20.32 -4.41 11.05
C LEU A 391 21.58 -4.29 10.20
N LYS A 392 22.17 -3.08 10.05
CA LYS A 392 23.44 -2.90 9.33
C LYS A 392 24.57 -3.73 9.93
N THR A 393 24.65 -3.77 11.26
CA THR A 393 25.66 -4.58 11.96
C THR A 393 25.40 -6.06 11.72
N TYR A 394 24.16 -6.50 11.90
CA TYR A 394 23.76 -7.88 11.64
C TYR A 394 24.09 -8.32 10.20
N LEU A 395 23.76 -7.53 9.17
CA LEU A 395 24.01 -7.90 7.76
C LEU A 395 25.50 -8.09 7.43
N LYS A 396 26.42 -7.47 8.18
CA LYS A 396 27.87 -7.63 7.99
C LYS A 396 28.42 -8.90 8.63
N GLU A 397 27.81 -9.32 9.73
CA GLU A 397 28.30 -10.41 10.58
C GLU A 397 27.53 -11.71 10.36
N ALA A 398 26.31 -11.63 9.81
CA ALA A 398 25.42 -12.76 9.65
C ALA A 398 26.07 -13.86 8.78
N PRO A 399 26.00 -15.13 9.21
CA PRO A 399 26.51 -16.22 8.40
C PRO A 399 25.72 -16.28 7.09
N PHE A 400 26.36 -16.73 6.01
CA PHE A 400 25.67 -16.96 4.74
C PHE A 400 25.11 -18.38 4.63
N ASP A 401 25.60 -19.31 5.44
CA ASP A 401 25.17 -20.70 5.40
C ASP A 401 23.75 -20.85 5.95
N PHE A 402 22.95 -21.63 5.24
CA PHE A 402 21.61 -22.01 5.65
C PHE A 402 21.72 -23.04 6.78
N ILE A 403 21.00 -22.80 7.88
CA ILE A 403 20.79 -23.82 8.90
C ILE A 403 19.49 -24.53 8.52
N PRO A 404 19.52 -25.80 8.09
CA PRO A 404 18.30 -26.54 7.81
C PRO A 404 17.41 -26.58 9.05
N SER A 405 16.12 -26.28 8.87
CA SER A 405 15.10 -26.61 9.84
C SER A 405 14.95 -28.13 9.83
N ASP A 406 15.67 -28.83 10.69
CA ASP A 406 15.60 -30.28 10.81
C ASP A 406 14.14 -30.73 11.02
N ILE A 407 13.52 -31.20 9.95
CA ILE A 407 12.56 -32.30 9.98
C ILE A 407 13.04 -33.26 8.91
N SER A 408 13.59 -34.38 9.37
CA SER A 408 13.76 -35.60 8.61
C SER A 408 12.48 -35.88 7.82
N LEU A 409 12.56 -35.74 6.49
CA LEU A 409 11.67 -36.46 5.59
C LEU A 409 11.96 -37.94 5.83
N THR A 410 11.21 -38.58 6.73
CA THR A 410 11.08 -40.03 6.72
C THR A 410 10.46 -40.39 5.39
N THR A 411 11.31 -40.78 4.45
CA THR A 411 10.95 -41.54 3.26
C THR A 411 10.33 -42.86 3.70
N GLU A 412 9.05 -42.84 4.04
CA GLU A 412 8.23 -44.03 3.87
C GLU A 412 7.91 -44.12 2.38
N SER A 413 8.71 -44.91 1.68
CA SER A 413 8.38 -45.44 0.37
C SER A 413 7.13 -46.30 0.49
N GLU A 414 5.95 -45.71 0.31
CA GLU A 414 4.78 -46.49 -0.09
C GLU A 414 4.93 -46.86 -1.56
N THR A 415 5.28 -48.12 -1.78
CA THR A 415 5.24 -48.78 -3.07
C THR A 415 3.81 -48.78 -3.59
N LEU A 416 3.51 -47.89 -4.56
CA LEU A 416 2.26 -47.97 -5.32
C LEU A 416 2.37 -49.15 -6.29
N ALA A 417 1.69 -50.24 -5.94
CA ALA A 417 1.49 -51.37 -6.82
C ALA A 417 0.71 -50.91 -8.06
N THR A 418 1.29 -51.21 -9.23
CA THR A 418 0.64 -51.18 -10.53
C THR A 418 -0.57 -52.09 -10.52
N ASP A 419 -1.75 -51.55 -10.79
CA ASP A 419 -2.80 -52.33 -11.44
C ASP A 419 -3.40 -51.55 -12.60
N THR A 420 -3.21 -52.13 -13.78
CA THR A 420 -3.63 -51.61 -15.07
C THR A 420 -4.89 -52.38 -15.44
N THR A 421 -6.05 -51.73 -15.53
CA THR A 421 -7.16 -52.29 -16.33
C THR A 421 -7.96 -51.20 -17.02
N ASN A 422 -8.03 -51.41 -18.33
CA ASN A 422 -8.79 -50.70 -19.34
C ASN A 422 -10.25 -50.40 -18.96
N THR A 423 -10.74 -49.21 -19.31
CA THR A 423 -11.98 -49.08 -20.09
C THR A 423 -12.10 -47.68 -20.71
N VAL A 424 -11.88 -47.65 -22.02
CA VAL A 424 -12.35 -46.61 -22.92
C VAL A 424 -13.79 -46.95 -23.30
N SER A 425 -14.74 -46.02 -23.14
CA SER A 425 -15.72 -45.66 -24.17
C SER A 425 -16.84 -44.73 -23.66
N ASN A 426 -17.16 -43.76 -24.52
CA ASN A 426 -18.43 -43.04 -24.70
C ASN A 426 -18.78 -41.91 -23.72
N LEU A 427 -18.70 -40.67 -24.22
CA LEU A 427 -19.91 -39.96 -24.67
C LEU A 427 -19.54 -38.80 -25.59
N GLU A 428 -20.32 -38.70 -26.66
CA GLU A 428 -20.10 -37.89 -27.86
C GLU A 428 -20.39 -36.40 -27.70
N ALA A 429 -19.73 -35.67 -28.59
CA ALA A 429 -20.00 -34.35 -29.14
C ALA A 429 -21.45 -33.82 -29.07
N GLN A 430 -21.55 -32.55 -28.64
CA GLN A 430 -22.43 -31.58 -29.32
C GLN A 430 -21.65 -30.30 -29.65
N ASN A 431 -21.54 -30.07 -30.96
CA ASN A 431 -21.16 -28.82 -31.60
C ASN A 431 -22.15 -27.69 -31.23
N ILE A 432 -21.65 -26.50 -30.86
CA ILE A 432 -22.19 -25.22 -31.35
C ILE A 432 -21.02 -24.24 -31.56
N SER A 433 -20.79 -23.91 -32.82
CA SER A 433 -19.99 -22.81 -33.32
C SER A 433 -20.82 -21.52 -33.36
N GLN A 434 -20.27 -20.40 -32.88
CA GLN A 434 -20.21 -19.07 -33.53
C GLN A 434 -20.03 -17.91 -32.52
N PRO A 435 -19.42 -16.79 -32.94
CA PRO A 435 -18.82 -15.79 -32.07
C PRO A 435 -19.79 -14.68 -31.67
N ALA A 436 -19.77 -14.31 -30.39
CA ALA A 436 -20.58 -13.21 -29.88
C ALA A 436 -20.01 -11.85 -30.31
N THR A 437 -20.85 -11.09 -31.00
CA THR A 437 -20.70 -9.71 -31.46
C THR A 437 -20.62 -8.71 -30.31
N ALA A 438 -19.79 -7.68 -30.49
CA ALA A 438 -19.72 -6.51 -29.62
C ALA A 438 -21.02 -5.70 -29.66
N PRO A 439 -21.52 -5.15 -28.53
CA PRO A 439 -22.66 -4.25 -28.55
C PRO A 439 -22.22 -2.86 -29.03
N SER A 440 -22.62 -2.52 -30.24
CA SER A 440 -22.74 -1.15 -30.74
C SER A 440 -24.00 -0.50 -30.15
N GLY A 441 -23.83 0.65 -29.49
CA GLY A 441 -24.93 1.38 -28.86
C GLY A 441 -24.52 2.79 -28.43
N LEU A 442 -24.01 3.59 -29.36
CA LEU A 442 -24.10 5.05 -29.27
C LEU A 442 -25.56 5.40 -29.59
N VAL A 443 -26.31 5.85 -28.58
CA VAL A 443 -27.63 6.47 -28.77
C VAL A 443 -27.48 7.97 -28.56
N ASP A 444 -27.83 8.70 -29.62
CA ASP A 444 -27.92 10.15 -29.69
C ASP A 444 -28.74 10.73 -28.52
N ALA A 445 -28.10 11.61 -27.75
CA ALA A 445 -28.79 12.45 -26.78
C ALA A 445 -29.39 13.66 -27.49
N ASN A 446 -30.66 13.55 -27.92
CA ASN A 446 -31.45 14.71 -28.30
C ASN A 446 -32.89 14.64 -27.75
N SER A 447 -33.17 15.55 -26.81
CA SER A 447 -34.47 16.05 -26.34
C SER A 447 -35.44 15.09 -25.62
N LYS A 448 -35.68 15.40 -24.34
CA LYS A 448 -37.04 15.58 -23.76
C LYS A 448 -36.91 16.24 -22.39
N HIS A 449 -37.08 17.56 -22.35
CA HIS A 449 -37.32 18.30 -21.11
C HIS A 449 -38.67 17.87 -20.53
N ALA A 450 -38.67 17.26 -19.36
CA ALA A 450 -39.87 17.15 -18.52
C ALA A 450 -40.08 18.49 -17.82
N GLY A 451 -41.14 19.21 -18.20
CA GLY A 451 -41.52 20.48 -17.58
C GLY A 451 -41.93 20.28 -16.12
N ILE A 452 -41.26 20.99 -15.22
CA ILE A 452 -41.68 21.14 -13.82
C ILE A 452 -42.79 22.20 -13.80
N SER A 453 -43.94 21.85 -13.25
CA SER A 453 -45.08 22.77 -13.05
C SER A 453 -44.66 24.01 -12.25
N ASN A 454 -45.05 25.20 -12.74
CA ASN A 454 -44.85 26.49 -12.05
C ASN A 454 -45.40 26.49 -10.61
N SER A 455 -46.41 25.67 -10.27
CA SER A 455 -46.95 25.61 -8.91
C SER A 455 -45.97 25.02 -7.89
N THR A 456 -45.10 24.10 -8.30
CA THR A 456 -44.12 23.46 -7.41
C THR A 456 -42.95 24.39 -7.08
N ILE A 457 -42.61 25.29 -8.00
CA ILE A 457 -41.54 26.28 -7.82
C ILE A 457 -41.92 27.34 -6.77
N TRP A 458 -43.18 27.82 -6.78
CA TRP A 458 -43.64 28.81 -5.80
C TRP A 458 -43.73 28.25 -4.37
N VAL A 459 -44.05 26.96 -4.20
CA VAL A 459 -44.07 26.32 -2.87
C VAL A 459 -42.65 26.17 -2.31
N ILE A 460 -41.67 25.78 -3.14
CA ILE A 460 -40.29 25.63 -2.69
C ILE A 460 -39.66 26.99 -2.36
N VAL A 461 -39.90 28.02 -3.18
CA VAL A 461 -39.44 29.39 -2.92
C VAL A 461 -40.08 29.95 -1.64
N GLY A 462 -41.36 29.71 -1.41
CA GLY A 462 -42.06 30.13 -0.19
C GLY A 462 -41.50 29.50 1.09
N VAL A 463 -41.22 28.19 1.08
CA VAL A 463 -40.65 27.48 2.24
C VAL A 463 -39.24 27.94 2.56
N VAL A 464 -38.41 28.17 1.54
CA VAL A 464 -37.04 28.68 1.72
C VAL A 464 -37.06 30.12 2.27
N PHE A 465 -37.98 30.97 1.81
CA PHE A 465 -38.09 32.35 2.27
C PHE A 465 -38.51 32.44 3.75
N VAL A 466 -39.45 31.60 4.19
CA VAL A 466 -39.87 31.53 5.60
C VAL A 466 -38.74 31.02 6.50
N ALA A 467 -37.97 30.03 6.04
CA ALA A 467 -36.83 29.52 6.78
C ALA A 467 -35.73 30.58 6.97
N ILE A 468 -35.43 31.35 5.92
CA ILE A 468 -34.44 32.45 5.98
C ILE A 468 -34.92 33.55 6.94
N LEU A 469 -36.20 33.93 6.90
CA LEU A 469 -36.78 34.91 7.82
C LEU A 469 -36.68 34.47 9.29
N GLY A 470 -36.91 33.18 9.57
CA GLY A 470 -36.74 32.60 10.91
C GLY A 470 -35.30 32.64 11.42
N VAL A 471 -34.33 32.35 10.56
CA VAL A 471 -32.90 32.42 10.91
C VAL A 471 -32.46 33.87 11.15
N VAL A 472 -32.90 34.82 10.33
CA VAL A 472 -32.57 36.25 10.49
C VAL A 472 -33.16 36.81 11.79
N THR A 473 -34.42 36.50 12.11
CA THR A 473 -35.03 36.91 13.39
C THR A 473 -34.31 36.30 14.59
N PHE A 474 -33.95 35.02 14.53
CA PHE A 474 -33.17 34.37 15.59
C PHE A 474 -31.80 35.02 15.81
N LEU A 475 -31.09 35.39 14.73
CA LEU A 475 -29.80 36.08 14.81
C LEU A 475 -29.93 37.50 15.37
N ILE A 476 -30.99 38.24 15.02
CA ILE A 476 -31.27 39.58 15.57
C ILE A 476 -31.55 39.48 17.08
N VAL A 477 -32.41 38.55 17.51
CA VAL A 477 -32.72 38.34 18.94
C VAL A 477 -31.45 37.96 19.72
N ARG A 478 -30.60 37.10 19.17
CA ARG A 478 -29.33 36.71 19.80
C ARG A 478 -28.36 37.89 19.92
N LYS A 479 -28.31 38.78 18.93
CA LYS A 479 -27.45 40.00 18.94
C LYS A 479 -27.93 41.03 19.98
N VAL A 480 -29.24 41.21 20.11
CA VAL A 480 -29.85 42.08 21.14
C VAL A 480 -29.60 41.54 22.55
N LYS A 481 -29.74 40.22 22.76
CA LYS A 481 -29.46 39.57 24.06
C LYS A 481 -27.98 39.67 24.47
N LYS A 482 -27.06 39.68 23.51
CA LYS A 482 -25.62 39.86 23.74
C LYS A 482 -25.25 41.32 24.08
N ARG A 483 -25.96 42.32 23.52
CA ARG A 483 -25.78 43.74 23.87
C ARG A 483 -26.25 44.07 25.30
N LYS A 484 -27.36 43.49 25.76
CA LYS A 484 -27.86 43.68 27.14
C LYS A 484 -26.92 43.13 28.23
N ARG A 485 -26.00 42.21 27.91
CA ARG A 485 -25.03 41.64 28.86
C ARG A 485 -23.74 42.46 29.02
N ARG A 486 -23.51 43.51 28.22
CA ARG A 486 -22.23 44.24 28.19
C ARG A 486 -22.19 45.56 28.98
N THR A 487 -23.24 45.92 29.74
CA THR A 487 -23.31 47.22 30.43
C THR A 487 -23.18 47.18 31.95
N ASN A 488 -22.85 46.06 32.58
CA ASN A 488 -22.54 46.01 34.02
C ASN A 488 -21.14 45.44 34.25
N ASN A 489 -20.13 46.31 34.29
CA ASN A 489 -18.97 46.24 35.20
C ASN A 489 -18.01 47.41 34.91
N ARG A 490 -18.24 48.53 35.61
CA ARG A 490 -17.23 49.55 35.90
C ARG A 490 -17.17 49.69 37.43
N ARG A 491 -16.09 49.21 38.05
CA ARG A 491 -15.59 49.51 39.41
C ARG A 491 -14.07 49.24 39.34
N PHE A 492 -13.26 50.30 39.23
CA PHE A 492 -12.56 51.01 40.32
C PHE A 492 -11.45 50.20 40.96
N GLU A 493 -10.22 50.68 40.81
CA GLU A 493 -9.06 50.71 41.74
C GLU A 493 -7.88 51.28 40.92
N THR A 494 -7.54 52.57 41.07
CA THR A 494 -6.47 53.15 41.93
C THR A 494 -5.10 52.54 41.72
#